data_AF-A0AAV9ZTU1-F1
#
_entry.id   AF-A0AAV9ZTU1-F1
#
_cell.length_a   1.000
_cell.length_b   1.000
_cell.length_c   1.000
_cell.angle_alpha   90.00
_cell.angle_beta   90.00
_cell.angle_gamma   90.00
#
_symmetry.space_group_name_H-M   'P 1'
#
loop_
_entity.id
_entity.type
_entity.pdbx_description
1 polymer ?
#
loop_
_entity_poly.entity_id
_entity_poly.type
_entity_poly.pdbx_seq_one_letter_code
_entity_poly.pdbx_strand_id
1 'polypeptide(L)'
;MPDPFTWSSPVGLELVKSILKDTSFPHTPHDDQLEGVCKSLDRVHLPVTPTTGSGKTGYYVIYILVILAAVARPELCPSAKFPKNPCLLVICPTTPLQLEMANTMRGFGLNALALNSDTRLDALPLRNEELWVTARTRPNVILTGPEQLSRSEFEKSSR
;
A
#
# COMPACT_ATOMS: atom_id res chain seq x y z
N MET A 1 -5.09 -29.78 2.92
CA MET A 1 -5.45 -28.40 2.50
C MET A 1 -4.83 -28.18 1.14
N PRO A 2 -5.47 -27.48 0.20
CA PRO A 2 -4.80 -27.10 -1.05
C PRO A 2 -3.58 -26.24 -0.74
N ASP A 3 -2.55 -26.33 -1.59
CA ASP A 3 -1.34 -25.55 -1.42
C ASP A 3 -1.64 -24.04 -1.52
N PRO A 4 -0.90 -23.20 -0.78
CA PRO A 4 -1.02 -21.75 -0.91
C PRO A 4 -0.77 -21.30 -2.35
N PHE A 5 -1.51 -20.29 -2.80
CA PHE A 5 -1.27 -19.68 -4.12
C PHE A 5 0.12 -19.05 -4.16
N THR A 6 0.92 -19.38 -5.19
CA THR A 6 2.27 -18.84 -5.38
C THR A 6 2.24 -17.75 -6.44
N TRP A 7 2.41 -16.50 -6.00
CA TRP A 7 2.38 -15.32 -6.85
C TRP A 7 3.57 -15.23 -7.79
N SER A 8 4.75 -15.68 -7.36
CA SER A 8 5.97 -15.74 -8.18
C SER A 8 5.99 -16.85 -9.24
N SER A 9 4.94 -17.67 -9.32
CA SER A 9 4.77 -18.63 -10.41
C SER A 9 4.40 -17.93 -11.73
N PRO A 10 4.59 -18.56 -12.90
CA PRO A 10 4.14 -17.99 -14.18
C PRO A 10 2.63 -17.66 -14.19
N VAL A 11 1.80 -18.50 -13.55
CA VAL A 11 0.36 -18.27 -13.42
C VAL A 11 0.06 -17.06 -12.52
N GLY A 12 0.78 -16.95 -11.40
CA GLY A 12 0.66 -15.81 -10.49
C GLY A 12 1.07 -14.49 -11.13
N LEU A 13 2.17 -14.49 -11.90
CA LEU A 13 2.64 -13.34 -12.64
C LEU A 13 1.62 -12.86 -13.68
N GLU A 14 1.04 -13.78 -14.46
CA GLU A 14 0.00 -13.42 -15.43
C GLU A 14 -1.28 -12.93 -14.76
N LEU A 15 -1.64 -13.49 -13.59
CA LEU A 15 -2.75 -12.96 -12.79
C LEU A 15 -2.49 -11.52 -12.34
N VAL A 16 -1.28 -11.21 -11.83
CA VAL A 16 -0.90 -9.84 -11.44
C VAL A 16 -1.05 -8.89 -12.63
N LYS A 17 -0.50 -9.25 -13.80
CA LYS A 17 -0.64 -8.43 -15.02
C LYS A 17 -2.10 -8.24 -15.42
N SER A 18 -2.92 -9.28 -15.31
CA SER A 18 -4.35 -9.21 -15.60
C SER A 18 -5.07 -8.27 -14.65
N ILE A 19 -4.79 -8.36 -13.34
CA ILE A 19 -5.36 -7.47 -12.33
C ILE A 19 -5.03 -6.01 -12.66
N LEU A 20 -3.79 -5.71 -13.01
CA LEU A 20 -3.35 -4.33 -13.22
C LEU A 20 -4.06 -3.65 -14.40
N LYS A 21 -4.47 -4.41 -15.42
CA LYS A 21 -5.27 -3.90 -16.55
C LYS A 21 -6.63 -3.33 -16.10
N ASP A 22 -7.18 -3.84 -14.99
CA ASP A 22 -8.45 -3.39 -14.42
C ASP A 22 -8.26 -2.29 -13.36
N THR A 23 -7.04 -1.78 -13.17
CA THR A 23 -6.73 -0.78 -12.14
C THR A 23 -6.41 0.59 -12.73
N SER A 24 -6.38 1.58 -11.86
CA SER A 24 -5.92 2.95 -12.12
C SER A 24 -4.40 3.07 -12.30
N PHE A 25 -3.65 1.97 -12.41
CA PHE A 25 -2.21 2.00 -12.66
C PHE A 25 -1.95 2.41 -14.13
N PRO A 26 -1.36 3.60 -14.39
CA PRO A 26 -1.38 4.19 -15.73
C PRO A 26 -0.18 3.78 -16.60
N HIS A 27 0.70 2.92 -16.09
CA HIS A 27 1.96 2.57 -16.72
C HIS A 27 2.04 1.06 -16.97
N THR A 28 2.89 0.67 -17.92
CA THR A 28 3.32 -0.72 -18.02
C THR A 28 4.30 -0.98 -16.88
N PRO A 29 4.03 -1.93 -15.97
CA PRO A 29 4.98 -2.32 -14.93
C PRO A 29 6.28 -2.80 -15.56
N HIS A 30 7.40 -2.45 -14.95
CA HIS A 30 8.68 -3.04 -15.29
C HIS A 30 8.78 -4.48 -14.76
N ASP A 31 9.58 -5.32 -15.41
CA ASP A 31 9.71 -6.73 -15.03
C ASP A 31 10.25 -6.90 -13.60
N ASP A 32 11.18 -6.03 -13.17
CA ASP A 32 11.73 -6.03 -11.81
C ASP A 32 10.67 -5.67 -10.75
N GLN A 33 9.77 -4.74 -11.07
CA GLN A 33 8.62 -4.42 -10.22
C GLN A 33 7.68 -5.62 -10.08
N LEU A 34 7.36 -6.30 -11.18
CA LEU A 34 6.48 -7.46 -11.16
C LEU A 34 7.10 -8.61 -10.37
N GLU A 35 8.37 -8.90 -10.61
CA GLU A 35 9.12 -9.92 -9.85
C GLU A 35 9.11 -9.60 -8.35
N GLY A 36 9.43 -8.36 -7.99
CA GLY A 36 9.43 -7.91 -6.61
C GLY A 36 8.04 -7.97 -5.97
N VAL A 37 7.01 -7.52 -6.67
CA VAL A 37 5.65 -7.58 -6.12
C VAL A 37 5.21 -9.01 -5.89
N CYS A 38 5.45 -9.91 -6.83
CA CYS A 38 5.09 -11.32 -6.68
C CYS A 38 5.80 -11.95 -5.48
N LYS A 39 7.10 -11.70 -5.31
CA LYS A 39 7.85 -12.14 -4.12
C LYS A 39 7.29 -11.55 -2.82
N SER A 40 6.92 -10.27 -2.82
CA SER A 40 6.30 -9.63 -1.63
C SER A 40 4.94 -10.24 -1.29
N LEU A 41 4.14 -10.60 -2.30
CA LEU A 41 2.86 -11.28 -2.12
C LEU A 41 3.04 -12.71 -1.59
N ASP A 42 4.14 -13.36 -1.95
CA ASP A 42 4.63 -14.62 -1.36
C ASP A 42 5.27 -14.44 0.04
N ARG A 43 5.13 -13.25 0.64
CA ARG A 43 5.63 -12.90 1.99
C ARG A 43 7.16 -12.90 2.10
N VAL A 44 7.87 -12.71 0.99
CA VAL A 44 9.32 -12.51 0.99
C VAL A 44 9.62 -11.04 1.24
N HIS A 45 10.48 -10.74 2.22
CA HIS A 45 10.96 -9.39 2.45
C HIS A 45 11.94 -8.96 1.36
N LEU A 46 11.72 -7.78 0.79
CA LEU A 46 12.49 -7.31 -0.36
C LEU A 46 13.27 -6.03 -0.08
N PRO A 47 14.60 -6.10 -0.03
CA PRO A 47 15.43 -4.93 -0.23
C PRO A 47 15.44 -4.58 -1.72
N VAL A 48 15.07 -3.35 -2.07
CA VAL A 48 15.11 -2.85 -3.45
C VAL A 48 15.99 -1.60 -3.49
N THR A 49 16.98 -1.59 -4.37
CA THR A 49 17.92 -0.46 -4.55
C THR A 49 17.89 0.05 -5.99
N PRO A 50 16.75 0.54 -6.49
CA PRO A 50 16.64 0.93 -7.88
C PRO A 50 17.14 2.38 -8.04
N THR A 51 17.55 2.78 -9.25
CA THR A 51 18.02 4.15 -9.53
C THR A 51 16.88 5.17 -9.36
N THR A 52 17.17 6.44 -9.05
CA THR A 52 16.14 7.50 -9.03
C THR A 52 15.45 7.61 -10.39
N GLY A 53 14.13 7.85 -10.38
CA GLY A 53 13.32 7.90 -11.61
C GLY A 53 12.90 6.53 -12.18
N SER A 54 13.44 5.41 -11.70
CA SER A 54 13.07 4.05 -12.17
C SER A 54 11.64 3.58 -11.83
N GLY A 55 10.86 4.42 -11.15
CA GLY A 55 9.51 4.04 -10.72
C GLY A 55 9.47 3.17 -9.46
N LYS A 56 10.36 3.38 -8.48
CA LYS A 56 10.34 2.62 -7.20
C LYS A 56 8.97 2.62 -6.53
N THR A 57 8.21 3.71 -6.68
CA THR A 57 6.84 3.83 -6.19
C THR A 57 5.91 2.74 -6.74
N GLY A 58 6.16 2.29 -7.97
CA GLY A 58 5.44 1.21 -8.61
C GLY A 58 5.43 -0.07 -7.79
N TYR A 59 6.52 -0.43 -7.10
CA TYR A 59 6.58 -1.67 -6.31
C TYR A 59 5.44 -1.75 -5.28
N TYR A 60 5.31 -0.74 -4.43
CA TYR A 60 4.31 -0.79 -3.37
C TYR A 60 2.91 -0.33 -3.82
N VAL A 61 2.79 0.46 -4.90
CA VAL A 61 1.49 0.76 -5.53
C VAL A 61 0.88 -0.49 -6.17
N ILE A 62 1.65 -1.19 -7.00
CA ILE A 62 1.21 -2.44 -7.65
C ILE A 62 0.85 -3.46 -6.56
N TYR A 63 1.69 -3.59 -5.52
CA TYR A 63 1.43 -4.48 -4.39
C TYR A 63 0.06 -4.25 -3.74
N ILE A 64 -0.26 -3.01 -3.35
CA ILE A 64 -1.55 -2.74 -2.69
C ILE A 64 -2.73 -2.88 -3.64
N LEU A 65 -2.59 -2.53 -4.92
CA LEU A 65 -3.64 -2.70 -5.93
C LEU A 65 -3.99 -4.17 -6.15
N VAL A 66 -2.97 -5.05 -6.21
CA VAL A 66 -3.19 -6.50 -6.33
C VAL A 66 -3.93 -7.06 -5.11
N ILE A 67 -3.53 -6.65 -3.90
CA ILE A 67 -4.19 -7.08 -2.67
C ILE A 67 -5.65 -6.62 -2.64
N LEU A 68 -5.92 -5.36 -2.99
CA LEU A 68 -7.28 -4.83 -3.04
C LEU A 68 -8.15 -5.59 -4.04
N ALA A 69 -7.62 -5.90 -5.22
CA ALA A 69 -8.33 -6.69 -6.23
C ALA A 69 -8.61 -8.13 -5.76
N ALA A 70 -7.65 -8.77 -5.11
CA ALA A 70 -7.81 -10.12 -4.57
C ALA A 70 -8.83 -10.18 -3.41
N VAL A 71 -8.88 -9.14 -2.57
CA VAL A 71 -9.90 -9.01 -1.51
C VAL A 71 -11.29 -8.79 -2.10
N ALA A 72 -11.40 -7.98 -3.16
CA ALA A 72 -12.67 -7.71 -3.84
C ALA A 72 -13.18 -8.92 -4.64
N ARG A 73 -12.27 -9.74 -5.18
CA ARG A 73 -12.54 -10.92 -6.03
C ARG A 73 -11.77 -12.15 -5.52
N PRO A 74 -12.19 -12.78 -4.40
CA PRO A 74 -11.50 -13.93 -3.82
C PRO A 74 -11.40 -15.14 -4.76
N GLU A 75 -12.29 -15.25 -5.75
CA GLU A 75 -12.28 -16.29 -6.77
C GLU A 75 -11.04 -16.28 -7.66
N LEU A 76 -10.34 -15.14 -7.78
CA LEU A 76 -9.10 -15.03 -8.56
C LEU A 76 -7.96 -15.87 -7.98
N CYS A 77 -7.91 -15.98 -6.66
CA CYS A 77 -6.86 -16.71 -5.94
C CYS A 77 -7.39 -17.27 -4.61
N PRO A 78 -8.23 -18.32 -4.63
CA PRO A 78 -8.97 -18.77 -3.44
C PRO A 78 -8.13 -19.22 -2.25
N SER A 79 -6.88 -19.66 -2.51
CA SER A 79 -5.93 -20.06 -1.47
C SER A 79 -5.08 -18.90 -0.94
N ALA A 80 -5.11 -17.72 -1.56
CA ALA A 80 -4.48 -16.51 -1.03
C ALA A 80 -5.35 -15.90 0.08
N LYS A 81 -4.70 -15.40 1.15
CA LYS A 81 -5.40 -14.79 2.28
C LYS A 81 -4.81 -13.43 2.59
N PHE A 82 -5.67 -12.42 2.56
CA PHE A 82 -5.36 -11.04 2.91
C PHE A 82 -6.28 -10.53 4.02
N PRO A 83 -5.88 -9.47 4.76
CA PRO A 83 -6.76 -8.79 5.68
C PRO A 83 -8.01 -8.26 4.95
N LYS A 84 -9.16 -8.23 5.64
CA LYS A 84 -10.43 -7.72 5.08
C LYS A 84 -10.33 -6.25 4.64
N ASN A 85 -9.60 -5.45 5.40
CA ASN A 85 -9.32 -4.04 5.12
C ASN A 85 -7.80 -3.88 4.98
N PRO A 86 -7.23 -4.24 3.83
CA PRO A 86 -5.79 -4.16 3.63
C PRO A 86 -5.35 -2.69 3.62
N CYS A 87 -4.29 -2.38 4.36
CA CYS A 87 -3.69 -1.05 4.40
C CYS A 87 -2.17 -1.16 4.30
N LEU A 88 -1.59 -0.37 3.41
CA LEU A 88 -0.15 -0.23 3.24
C LEU A 88 0.37 0.92 4.12
N LEU A 89 1.39 0.66 4.95
CA LEU A 89 2.10 1.69 5.69
C LEU A 89 3.38 2.08 4.94
N VAL A 90 3.52 3.35 4.57
CA VAL A 90 4.68 3.91 3.88
C VAL A 90 5.37 4.90 4.81
N ILE A 91 6.63 4.64 5.13
CA ILE A 91 7.43 5.49 6.02
C ILE A 91 8.26 6.43 5.17
N CYS A 92 8.01 7.74 5.31
CA CYS A 92 8.69 8.79 4.57
C CYS A 92 9.64 9.55 5.51
N PRO A 93 10.86 9.92 5.07
CA PRO A 93 11.80 10.67 5.90
C PRO A 93 11.40 12.13 6.14
N THR A 94 10.53 12.71 5.30
CA THR A 94 10.17 14.13 5.38
C THR A 94 8.68 14.36 5.10
N THR A 95 8.11 15.38 5.78
CA THR A 95 6.71 15.81 5.60
C THR A 95 6.38 16.23 4.16
N PRO A 96 7.20 17.02 3.45
CA PRO A 96 6.88 17.39 2.06
C PRO A 96 6.76 16.18 1.14
N LEU A 97 7.67 15.21 1.27
CA LEU A 97 7.64 13.98 0.46
C LEU A 97 6.39 13.15 0.77
N GLN A 98 6.01 13.07 2.05
CA GLN A 98 4.81 12.38 2.47
C GLN A 98 3.54 12.96 1.84
N LEU A 99 3.41 14.29 1.78
CA LEU A 99 2.27 14.97 1.17
C LEU A 99 2.23 14.77 -0.34
N GLU A 100 3.39 14.91 -1.00
CA GLU A 100 3.54 14.65 -2.44
C GLU A 100 3.14 13.21 -2.79
N MET A 101 3.68 12.23 -2.04
CA MET A 101 3.37 10.83 -2.25
C MET A 101 1.90 10.52 -1.97
N ALA A 102 1.26 11.15 -0.97
CA ALA A 102 -0.16 10.97 -0.71
C ALA A 102 -1.02 11.43 -1.90
N ASN A 103 -0.65 12.55 -2.53
CA ASN A 103 -1.32 13.03 -3.74
C ASN A 103 -1.11 12.08 -4.92
N THR A 104 0.12 11.60 -5.11
CA THR A 104 0.43 10.58 -6.13
C THR A 104 -0.40 9.31 -5.94
N MET A 105 -0.53 8.82 -4.70
CA MET A 105 -1.35 7.65 -4.38
C MET A 105 -2.83 7.85 -4.70
N ARG A 106 -3.37 9.02 -4.38
CA ARG A 106 -4.76 9.38 -4.75
C ARG A 106 -4.95 9.42 -6.26
N GLY A 107 -3.94 9.84 -7.01
CA GLY A 107 -3.91 9.76 -8.46
C GLY A 107 -4.05 8.33 -9.00
N PHE A 108 -3.56 7.33 -8.26
CA PHE A 108 -3.77 5.91 -8.53
C PHE A 108 -5.09 5.36 -7.96
N GLY A 109 -6.05 6.20 -7.57
CA GLY A 109 -7.34 5.76 -7.02
C GLY A 109 -7.26 5.19 -5.59
N LEU A 110 -6.12 5.36 -4.91
CA LEU A 110 -5.94 4.89 -3.53
C LEU A 110 -6.46 5.91 -2.53
N ASN A 111 -7.03 5.43 -1.44
CA ASN A 111 -7.42 6.25 -0.30
C ASN A 111 -6.20 6.45 0.61
N ALA A 112 -5.40 7.46 0.29
CA ALA A 112 -4.17 7.77 0.99
C ALA A 112 -4.35 8.83 2.09
N LEU A 113 -3.84 8.53 3.28
CA LEU A 113 -3.77 9.42 4.42
C LEU A 113 -2.30 9.76 4.72
N ALA A 114 -1.94 11.04 4.60
CA ALA A 114 -0.70 11.55 5.17
C ALA A 114 -0.96 11.89 6.65
N LEU A 115 -0.26 11.20 7.55
CA LEU A 115 -0.28 11.46 8.99
C LEU A 115 1.03 12.10 9.47
N ASN A 116 0.98 13.37 9.82
CA ASN A 116 2.07 14.13 10.42
C ASN A 116 1.52 15.20 11.36
N SER A 117 2.40 15.94 12.03
CA SER A 117 1.99 16.99 12.98
C SER A 117 1.05 18.03 12.34
N ASP A 118 1.36 18.49 11.13
CA ASP A 118 0.63 19.58 10.46
C ASP A 118 -0.77 19.13 10.03
N THR A 119 -0.85 17.99 9.33
CA THR A 119 -2.14 17.38 8.91
C THR A 119 -3.05 17.07 10.10
N ARG A 120 -2.46 16.73 11.26
CA ARG A 120 -3.23 16.50 12.50
C ARG A 120 -3.78 17.81 13.06
N LEU A 121 -2.96 18.87 13.09
CA LEU A 121 -3.40 20.20 13.51
C LEU A 121 -4.50 20.75 12.60
N ASP A 122 -4.41 20.50 11.29
CA ASP A 122 -5.43 20.94 10.32
C ASP A 122 -6.74 20.15 10.46
N ALA A 123 -6.67 18.85 10.81
CA ALA A 123 -7.86 17.99 10.94
C ALA A 123 -8.65 18.21 12.24
N LEU A 124 -7.97 18.58 13.33
CA LEU A 124 -8.53 18.77 14.67
C LEU A 124 -9.71 19.78 14.70
N PRO A 125 -9.59 21.02 14.19
CA PRO A 125 -10.66 22.00 14.24
C PRO A 125 -11.80 21.71 13.25
N LEU A 126 -11.53 21.05 12.13
CA LEU A 126 -12.50 20.89 11.04
C LEU A 126 -13.41 19.69 11.21
N ARG A 127 -12.98 18.64 11.93
CA ARG A 127 -13.66 17.34 11.91
C ARG A 127 -13.81 16.67 13.27
N ASN A 128 -13.15 17.20 14.31
CA ASN A 128 -12.99 16.50 15.59
C ASN A 128 -12.50 15.04 15.40
N GLU A 129 -11.80 14.77 14.29
CA GLU A 129 -11.31 13.44 13.90
C GLU A 129 -9.88 13.29 14.41
N GLU A 130 -9.68 12.39 15.37
CA GLU A 130 -8.37 11.82 15.64
C GLU A 130 -7.92 11.03 14.40
N LEU A 131 -6.93 11.52 13.66
CA LEU A 131 -6.49 10.89 12.41
C LEU A 131 -6.05 9.43 12.59
N TRP A 132 -5.53 9.06 13.78
CA TRP A 132 -5.22 7.68 14.12
C TRP A 132 -6.46 6.79 14.25
N VAL A 133 -7.62 7.34 14.61
CA VAL A 133 -8.90 6.62 14.60
C VAL A 133 -9.37 6.41 13.17
N THR A 134 -9.29 7.46 12.34
CA THR A 134 -9.61 7.38 10.89
C THR A 134 -8.72 6.35 10.18
N ALA A 135 -7.43 6.29 10.56
CA ALA A 135 -6.46 5.34 10.03
C ALA A 135 -6.86 3.86 10.20
N ARG A 136 -7.72 3.53 11.18
CA ARG A 136 -8.14 2.14 11.44
C ARG A 136 -9.14 1.59 10.43
N THR A 137 -9.88 2.45 9.73
CA THR A 137 -11.11 2.00 9.04
C THR A 137 -11.21 2.43 7.59
N ARG A 138 -10.51 3.50 7.19
CA ARG A 138 -10.72 4.12 5.87
C ARG A 138 -9.56 3.97 4.90
N PRO A 139 -8.30 4.29 5.25
CA PRO A 139 -7.25 4.35 4.25
C PRO A 139 -6.79 2.95 3.85
N ASN A 140 -6.46 2.81 2.57
CA ASN A 140 -5.69 1.67 2.08
C ASN A 140 -4.19 2.01 1.94
N VAL A 141 -3.81 3.29 2.14
CA VAL A 141 -2.42 3.72 2.29
C VAL A 141 -2.30 4.76 3.41
N ILE A 142 -1.40 4.53 4.36
CA ILE A 142 -0.98 5.52 5.36
C ILE A 142 0.46 5.89 5.04
N LEU A 143 0.71 7.19 4.84
CA LEU A 143 2.05 7.74 4.72
C LEU A 143 2.37 8.46 6.02
N THR A 144 3.54 8.22 6.61
CA THR A 144 3.91 8.81 7.90
C THR A 144 5.43 8.96 8.04
N GLY A 145 5.87 9.87 8.90
CA GLY A 145 7.25 9.93 9.36
C GLY A 145 7.55 8.86 10.42
N PRO A 146 8.82 8.42 10.57
CA PRO A 146 9.22 7.46 11.60
C PRO A 146 8.92 7.97 13.02
N GLU A 147 9.01 9.28 13.24
CA GLU A 147 8.76 9.92 14.53
C GLU A 147 7.31 9.79 15.01
N GLN A 148 6.35 9.65 14.09
CA GLN A 148 4.95 9.42 14.46
C GLN A 148 4.71 7.99 14.94
N LEU A 149 5.50 7.03 14.46
CA LEU A 149 5.40 5.62 14.86
C LEU A 149 5.93 5.36 16.28
N SER A 150 6.77 6.26 16.80
CA SER A 150 7.28 6.19 18.18
C SER A 150 6.38 6.91 19.19
N ARG A 151 5.24 7.45 18.77
CA ARG A 151 4.32 8.18 19.66
C ARG A 151 3.33 7.25 20.34
N SER A 152 2.94 7.60 21.57
CA SER A 152 1.96 6.86 22.37
C SER A 152 0.62 6.69 21.67
N GLU A 153 0.25 7.63 20.80
CA GLU A 153 -0.98 7.63 20.03
C GLU A 153 -1.01 6.48 19.00
N PHE A 154 0.14 6.19 18.36
CA PHE A 154 0.27 5.04 17.48
C PHE A 154 0.08 3.75 18.27
N GLU A 155 0.76 3.60 19.41
CA GLU A 155 0.61 2.43 20.28
C GLU A 155 -0.83 2.22 20.73
N LYS A 156 -1.54 3.28 21.13
CA LYS A 156 -2.95 3.22 21.51
C LYS A 156 -3.86 2.82 20.34
N SER A 157 -3.54 3.25 19.12
CA SER A 157 -4.32 2.93 17.91
C SER A 157 -4.13 1.49 17.43
N SER A 158 -3.00 0.86 17.78
CA SER A 158 -2.65 -0.52 17.43
C SER A 158 -3.28 -1.60 18.33
N ARG A 159 -4.01 -1.20 19.38
CA ARG A 159 -4.75 -2.09 20.29
C ARG A 159 -6.22 -2.23 19.88
#